data_AF-A0AAE2BZ43-F1
#
_entry.id   AF-A0AAE2BZ43-F1
#
_cell.length_a   1.000
_cell.length_b   1.000
_cell.length_c   1.000
_cell.angle_alpha   90.00
_cell.angle_beta   90.00
_cell.angle_gamma   90.00
#
_symmetry.space_group_name_H-M   'P 1'
#
loop_
_entity.id
_entity.type
_entity.pdbx_description
1 polymer ?
#
loop_
_entity_poly.entity_id
_entity_poly.type
_entity_poly.pdbx_seq_one_letter_code
_entity_poly.pdbx_strand_id
1 'polypeptide(L)'
;MGRLRLQSSIKAIEEEPEDCEATSSNKAALECMINSEIGAVLAVMRRNVRWGGRYVSGDDQLEHSLIQSLKTLRRQIFSWQNEWQSVNPSLYLQPFLDVIRSDETGAPITSVALSSIYKILTLDVLDVNTVNVEDAMHMVVDAVTSCRFEVTDPASEEVVLTKILQVLLACMKSKASVMLSNQHVCTIVNTCFRVVHQAGSKGELLQRIARHTMHELVRCIFSHLPDVDNTERSLVKGGNSMKNETAGLDADYSFSSKPENGGGTSEYDGQLSAGAFNASSGLISGMMDESNARTDNGKDSVPYDFHLMTEPYGLINSAIELGGPAIRHHPRLLNLVQDELFRNLMQFGLSMSPLILSMVCSIVLNLYQHLRTELKLQLEAFFSCDIETCTKSIWGFIPAAGGCNGGSS
;
A
#
# COMPACT_ATOMS: atom_id res chain seq x y z
N MET A 1 -8.54 12.74 87.90
CA MET A 1 -8.16 11.70 86.92
C MET A 1 -8.64 12.17 85.56
N GLY A 2 -7.89 12.33 84.48
CA GLY A 2 -6.46 12.28 84.21
C GLY A 2 -6.32 12.75 82.74
N ARG A 3 -5.58 13.82 82.48
CA ARG A 3 -5.22 14.27 81.12
C ARG A 3 -4.07 13.40 80.63
N LEU A 4 -4.08 12.98 79.37
CA LEU A 4 -2.88 12.47 78.70
C LEU A 4 -2.65 13.19 77.37
N ARG A 5 -1.42 13.69 77.26
CA ARG A 5 -0.82 14.41 76.14
C ARG A 5 -0.30 13.45 75.06
N LEU A 6 -0.27 13.98 73.85
CA LEU A 6 0.52 13.64 72.66
C LEU A 6 1.94 13.06 72.89
N GLN A 7 2.32 12.04 72.10
CA GLN A 7 3.39 11.99 71.07
C GLN A 7 3.98 10.58 70.92
N SER A 8 4.03 10.02 69.70
CA SER A 8 5.30 9.72 69.00
C SER A 8 5.10 8.83 67.76
N SER A 9 5.30 9.44 66.58
CA SER A 9 6.07 8.92 65.43
C SER A 9 5.68 7.58 64.79
N ILE A 10 4.87 7.64 63.74
CA ILE A 10 5.03 6.78 62.56
C ILE A 10 5.11 7.72 61.35
N LYS A 11 6.27 7.73 60.69
CA LYS A 11 6.51 8.50 59.46
C LYS A 11 5.54 8.01 58.39
N ALA A 12 4.89 8.95 57.72
CA ALA A 12 4.18 8.71 56.48
C ALA A 12 5.14 8.02 55.50
N ILE A 13 4.64 6.96 54.85
CA ILE A 13 5.25 6.42 53.64
C ILE A 13 5.06 7.53 52.60
N GLU A 14 6.15 8.18 52.21
CA GLU A 14 6.19 8.95 50.98
C GLU A 14 5.96 7.95 49.84
N GLU A 15 4.83 8.09 49.16
CA GLU A 15 4.58 7.52 47.84
C GLU A 15 5.68 8.07 46.91
N GLU A 16 6.64 7.23 46.57
CA GLU A 16 7.54 7.46 45.43
C GLU A 16 6.67 7.55 44.16
N PRO A 17 6.89 8.52 43.26
CA PRO A 17 6.09 8.64 42.06
C PRO A 17 6.43 7.49 41.08
N GLU A 18 5.43 6.69 40.73
CA GLU A 18 5.49 5.57 39.76
C GLU A 18 5.79 5.98 38.29
N ASP A 19 6.29 7.18 38.03
CA ASP A 19 6.44 7.72 36.67
C ASP A 19 7.80 7.42 36.01
N CYS A 20 8.77 6.82 36.73
CA CYS A 20 10.14 6.64 36.20
C CYS A 20 10.48 5.23 35.66
N GLU A 21 9.74 4.16 36.02
CA GLU A 21 10.10 2.80 35.59
C GLU A 21 9.60 2.43 34.19
N ALA A 22 8.45 2.95 33.75
CA ALA A 22 7.79 2.56 32.50
C ALA A 22 8.55 3.00 31.23
N THR A 23 9.15 4.20 31.22
CA THR A 23 9.92 4.74 30.09
C THR A 23 11.28 4.07 29.93
N SER A 24 11.94 3.70 31.02
CA SER A 24 13.23 2.97 31.00
C SER A 24 13.08 1.54 30.43
N SER A 25 11.96 0.88 30.74
CA SER A 25 11.61 -0.46 30.27
C SER A 25 11.42 -0.51 28.75
N ASN A 26 10.71 0.49 28.19
CA ASN A 26 10.48 0.59 26.75
C ASN A 26 11.78 0.87 25.96
N LYS A 27 12.68 1.67 26.52
CA LYS A 27 14.00 1.93 25.93
C LYS A 27 14.86 0.67 25.83
N ALA A 28 15.00 -0.08 26.93
CA ALA A 28 15.80 -1.30 26.95
C ALA A 28 15.22 -2.39 26.02
N ALA A 29 13.89 -2.46 25.91
CA ALA A 29 13.21 -3.36 24.99
C ALA A 29 13.55 -3.05 23.52
N LEU A 30 13.57 -1.76 23.15
CA LEU A 30 13.91 -1.30 21.81
C LEU A 30 15.38 -1.57 21.44
N GLU A 31 16.31 -1.29 22.36
CA GLU A 31 17.73 -1.66 22.24
C GLU A 31 17.92 -3.15 21.96
N CYS A 32 17.26 -3.99 22.76
CA CYS A 32 17.32 -5.43 22.61
C CYS A 32 16.71 -5.89 21.30
N MET A 33 15.60 -5.29 20.87
CA MET A 33 14.95 -5.61 19.61
C MET A 33 15.86 -5.31 18.43
N ILE A 34 16.40 -4.10 18.31
CA ILE A 34 17.28 -3.75 17.18
C ILE A 34 18.56 -4.58 17.21
N ASN A 35 19.15 -4.81 18.39
CA ASN A 35 20.29 -5.72 18.53
C ASN A 35 19.96 -7.15 18.09
N SER A 36 18.74 -7.64 18.34
CA SER A 36 18.30 -8.96 17.87
C SER A 36 18.16 -9.02 16.34
N GLU A 37 17.66 -7.94 15.71
CA GLU A 37 17.54 -7.83 14.26
C GLU A 37 18.90 -7.74 13.57
N ILE A 38 19.84 -6.98 14.13
CA ILE A 38 21.25 -6.98 13.67
C ILE A 38 21.83 -8.39 13.75
N GLY A 39 21.58 -9.08 14.86
CA GLY A 39 21.99 -10.47 15.06
C GLY A 39 21.43 -11.40 14.00
N ALA A 40 20.17 -11.25 13.62
CA ALA A 40 19.51 -12.05 12.60
C ALA A 40 20.15 -11.87 11.21
N VAL A 41 20.39 -10.63 10.78
CA VAL A 41 21.05 -10.33 9.50
C VAL A 41 22.49 -10.86 9.49
N LEU A 42 23.27 -10.57 10.53
CA LEU A 42 24.65 -11.08 10.64
C LEU A 42 24.71 -12.61 10.63
N ALA A 43 23.76 -13.29 11.28
CA ALA A 43 23.70 -14.74 11.30
C ALA A 43 23.47 -15.34 9.91
N VAL A 44 22.57 -14.75 9.11
CA VAL A 44 22.28 -15.23 7.75
C VAL A 44 23.43 -14.92 6.79
N MET A 45 24.09 -13.76 6.95
CA MET A 45 25.30 -13.42 6.20
C MET A 45 26.40 -14.45 6.48
N ARG A 46 26.72 -14.76 7.74
CA ARG A 46 27.78 -15.74 8.09
C ARG A 46 27.59 -17.13 7.50
N ARG A 47 26.34 -17.56 7.29
CA ARG A 47 26.03 -18.87 6.70
C ARG A 47 26.32 -18.94 5.21
N ASN A 48 26.42 -17.80 4.54
CA ASN A 48 26.71 -17.73 3.12
C ASN A 48 28.23 -17.80 2.91
N VAL A 49 28.72 -18.74 2.09
CA VAL A 49 30.16 -19.03 1.89
C VAL A 49 30.95 -17.79 1.45
N ARG A 50 30.33 -16.90 0.67
CA ARG A 50 30.91 -15.60 0.25
C ARG A 50 31.28 -14.70 1.43
N TRP A 51 30.57 -14.86 2.55
CA TRP A 51 30.65 -14.00 3.74
C TRP A 51 31.20 -14.74 4.98
N GLY A 52 31.16 -16.08 4.98
CA GLY A 52 31.60 -16.93 6.10
C GLY A 52 33.10 -17.26 6.10
N GLY A 53 33.79 -17.17 4.96
CA GLY A 53 35.18 -17.63 4.80
C GLY A 53 36.27 -16.83 5.53
N ARG A 54 35.96 -15.69 6.17
CA ARG A 54 36.95 -14.79 6.78
C ARG A 54 36.90 -14.68 8.31
N TYR A 55 36.12 -15.51 8.99
CA TYR A 55 36.04 -15.50 10.46
C TYR A 55 37.10 -16.41 11.14
N VAL A 56 37.87 -17.18 10.38
CA VAL A 56 38.81 -18.21 10.91
C VAL A 56 40.21 -17.64 11.16
N SER A 57 40.56 -16.50 10.57
CA SER A 57 41.76 -15.76 10.92
C SER A 57 41.29 -14.46 11.57
N GLY A 58 41.75 -14.16 12.78
CA GLY A 58 41.36 -12.97 13.57
C GLY A 58 41.85 -11.64 12.98
N ASP A 59 41.70 -11.47 11.67
CA ASP A 59 42.11 -10.31 10.90
C ASP A 59 40.85 -9.54 10.47
N ASP A 60 40.38 -8.66 11.37
CA ASP A 60 39.24 -7.76 11.15
C ASP A 60 39.43 -6.84 9.92
N GLN A 61 40.63 -6.78 9.32
CA GLN A 61 40.96 -5.91 8.19
C GLN A 61 40.38 -6.35 6.83
N LEU A 62 39.86 -7.59 6.70
CA LEU A 62 39.32 -8.12 5.44
C LEU A 62 37.81 -8.34 5.45
N GLU A 63 37.10 -7.84 6.48
CA GLU A 63 35.66 -7.97 6.55
C GLU A 63 34.93 -7.06 5.55
N HIS A 64 33.83 -7.56 5.00
CA HIS A 64 33.02 -6.80 4.06
C HIS A 64 32.39 -5.58 4.75
N SER A 65 32.34 -4.43 4.06
CA SER A 65 31.82 -3.15 4.56
C SER A 65 30.45 -3.24 5.25
N LEU A 66 29.49 -3.96 4.64
CA LEU A 66 28.16 -4.24 5.23
C LEU A 66 28.21 -4.94 6.59
N ILE A 67 29.09 -5.94 6.76
CA ILE A 67 29.27 -6.64 8.05
C ILE A 67 29.84 -5.67 9.08
N GLN A 68 30.85 -4.89 8.68
CA GLN A 68 31.48 -3.91 9.55
C GLN A 68 30.49 -2.82 10.01
N SER A 69 29.63 -2.36 9.11
CA SER A 69 28.56 -1.39 9.40
C SER A 69 27.59 -1.94 10.47
N LEU A 70 27.08 -3.17 10.27
CA LEU A 70 26.21 -3.84 11.24
C LEU A 70 26.88 -4.10 12.59
N LYS A 71 28.15 -4.53 12.61
CA LYS A 71 28.93 -4.69 13.84
C LYS A 71 29.16 -3.36 14.56
N THR A 72 29.36 -2.29 13.82
CA THR A 72 29.54 -0.94 14.37
C THR A 72 28.26 -0.45 15.02
N LEU A 73 27.13 -0.56 14.32
CA LEU A 73 25.82 -0.26 14.88
C LEU A 73 25.56 -1.07 16.16
N ARG A 74 25.85 -2.38 16.16
CA ARG A 74 25.67 -3.24 17.34
C ARG A 74 26.42 -2.75 18.58
N ARG A 75 27.62 -2.18 18.40
CA ARG A 75 28.41 -1.59 19.50
C ARG A 75 27.84 -0.25 19.96
N GLN A 76 27.24 0.52 19.06
CA GLN A 76 26.74 1.86 19.34
C GLN A 76 25.38 1.88 20.03
N ILE A 77 24.49 0.91 19.76
CA ILE A 77 23.11 0.90 20.29
C ILE A 77 23.05 1.06 21.82
N PHE A 78 23.91 0.35 22.54
CA PHE A 78 23.95 0.41 24.02
C PHE A 78 24.68 1.64 24.57
N SER A 79 25.27 2.48 23.71
CA SER A 79 25.98 3.70 24.09
C SER A 79 25.08 4.95 24.07
N TRP A 80 23.87 4.85 23.50
CA TRP A 80 22.94 5.96 23.40
C TRP A 80 22.24 6.21 24.74
N GLN A 81 22.74 7.19 25.49
CA GLN A 81 22.23 7.53 26.82
C GLN A 81 20.87 8.24 26.80
N ASN A 82 20.52 8.90 25.69
CA ASN A 82 19.29 9.70 25.55
C ASN A 82 18.03 8.85 25.28
N GLU A 83 16.86 9.47 25.34
CA GLU A 83 15.60 8.88 24.86
C GLU A 83 15.71 8.52 23.38
N TRP A 84 15.20 7.36 22.99
CA TRP A 84 15.34 6.82 21.63
C TRP A 84 14.78 7.75 20.54
N GLN A 85 13.76 8.55 20.85
CA GLN A 85 13.17 9.52 19.93
C GLN A 85 14.15 10.64 19.53
N SER A 86 15.19 10.89 20.33
CA SER A 86 16.24 11.87 20.05
C SER A 86 17.39 11.33 19.20
N VAL A 87 17.46 10.00 19.03
CA VAL A 87 18.48 9.37 18.19
C VAL A 87 18.02 9.44 16.75
N ASN A 88 18.86 10.00 15.87
CA ASN A 88 18.54 10.09 14.45
C ASN A 88 18.36 8.68 13.84
N PRO A 89 17.19 8.36 13.27
CA PRO A 89 16.89 7.03 12.73
C PRO A 89 17.84 6.54 11.66
N SER A 90 18.45 7.46 10.91
CA SER A 90 19.45 7.09 9.90
C SER A 90 20.59 6.26 10.46
N LEU A 91 20.99 6.47 11.72
CA LEU A 91 22.09 5.75 12.35
C LEU A 91 21.79 4.25 12.50
N TYR A 92 20.56 3.87 12.84
CA TYR A 92 20.19 2.46 13.01
C TYR A 92 19.51 1.84 11.79
N LEU A 93 18.92 2.64 10.89
CA LEU A 93 18.29 2.12 9.66
C LEU A 93 19.32 1.86 8.56
N GLN A 94 20.26 2.80 8.33
CA GLN A 94 21.17 2.77 7.18
C GLN A 94 21.88 1.42 6.97
N PRO A 95 22.44 0.75 8.01
CA PRO A 95 23.12 -0.53 7.80
C PRO A 95 22.22 -1.64 7.22
N PHE A 96 20.93 -1.63 7.54
CA PHE A 96 19.96 -2.56 6.94
C PHE A 96 19.57 -2.12 5.52
N LEU A 97 19.39 -0.81 5.30
CA LEU A 97 19.05 -0.27 3.98
C LEU A 97 20.16 -0.50 2.96
N ASP A 98 21.43 -0.41 3.37
CA ASP A 98 22.58 -0.71 2.53
C ASP A 98 22.62 -2.20 2.14
N VAL A 99 22.24 -3.10 3.05
CA VAL A 99 22.07 -4.53 2.74
C VAL A 99 20.96 -4.73 1.70
N ILE A 100 19.84 -4.01 1.81
CA ILE A 100 18.71 -4.11 0.86
C ILE A 100 19.08 -3.58 -0.53
N ARG A 101 19.90 -2.53 -0.61
CA ARG A 101 20.34 -1.92 -1.87
C ARG A 101 21.47 -2.70 -2.55
N SER A 102 22.18 -3.54 -1.81
CA SER A 102 23.36 -4.24 -2.30
C SER A 102 22.99 -5.40 -3.24
N ASP A 103 23.47 -5.31 -4.48
CA ASP A 103 23.39 -6.37 -5.48
C ASP A 103 24.26 -7.60 -5.16
N GLU A 104 25.19 -7.47 -4.20
CA GLU A 104 25.99 -8.57 -3.68
C GLU A 104 25.22 -9.48 -2.71
N THR A 105 24.04 -9.05 -2.27
CA THR A 105 23.20 -9.79 -1.33
C THR A 105 22.19 -10.66 -2.08
N GLY A 106 22.17 -11.96 -1.75
CA GLY A 106 21.17 -12.88 -2.27
C GLY A 106 19.85 -12.76 -1.50
N ALA A 107 18.77 -13.27 -2.10
CA ALA A 107 17.42 -13.21 -1.55
C ALA A 107 17.27 -13.60 -0.06
N PRO A 108 17.97 -14.61 0.50
CA PRO A 108 17.90 -14.92 1.93
C PRO A 108 18.43 -13.81 2.85
N ILE A 109 19.46 -13.07 2.43
CA ILE A 109 20.02 -11.96 3.21
C ILE A 109 19.08 -10.76 3.12
N THR A 110 18.68 -10.40 1.90
CA THR A 110 17.77 -9.27 1.63
C THR A 110 16.42 -9.43 2.33
N SER A 111 15.84 -10.64 2.32
CA SER A 111 14.55 -10.92 2.99
C SER A 111 14.59 -10.77 4.51
N VAL A 112 15.71 -11.15 5.15
CA VAL A 112 15.90 -10.93 6.60
C VAL A 112 16.07 -9.44 6.88
N ALA A 113 16.85 -8.70 6.07
CA ALA A 113 17.01 -7.26 6.24
C ALA A 113 15.68 -6.49 6.08
N LEU A 114 14.88 -6.83 5.06
CA LEU A 114 13.53 -6.28 4.89
C LEU A 114 12.61 -6.62 6.09
N SER A 115 12.71 -7.84 6.62
CA SER A 115 11.93 -8.25 7.80
C SER A 115 12.33 -7.44 9.05
N SER A 116 13.60 -7.11 9.20
CA SER A 116 14.09 -6.25 10.28
C SER A 116 13.56 -4.82 10.16
N ILE A 117 13.59 -4.23 8.95
CA ILE A 117 12.99 -2.92 8.69
C ILE A 117 11.49 -2.93 8.98
N TYR A 118 10.76 -3.95 8.50
CA TYR A 118 9.33 -4.10 8.78
C TYR A 118 9.03 -4.08 10.28
N LYS A 119 9.78 -4.85 11.08
CA LYS A 119 9.60 -4.88 12.54
C LYS A 119 9.88 -3.52 13.19
N ILE A 120 10.97 -2.85 12.79
CA ILE A 120 11.32 -1.52 13.28
C ILE A 120 10.18 -0.53 13.00
N LEU A 121 9.57 -0.58 11.81
CA LEU A 121 8.42 0.28 11.46
C LEU A 121 7.17 -0.05 12.27
N THR A 122 6.84 -1.34 12.43
CA THR A 122 5.58 -1.76 13.09
C THR A 122 5.58 -1.63 14.61
N LEU A 123 6.75 -1.44 15.23
CA LEU A 123 6.89 -1.26 16.67
C LEU A 123 6.82 0.21 17.10
N ASP A 124 6.33 1.10 16.21
CA ASP A 124 6.20 2.55 16.44
C ASP A 124 7.51 3.20 16.91
N VAL A 125 8.66 2.66 16.48
CA VAL A 125 9.98 3.27 16.73
C VAL A 125 10.11 4.62 16.02
N LEU A 126 9.44 4.73 14.87
CA LEU A 126 9.33 5.96 14.09
C LEU A 126 7.95 6.57 14.30
N ASP A 127 7.88 7.52 15.24
CA ASP A 127 6.72 8.39 15.41
C ASP A 127 6.98 9.78 14.80
N VAL A 128 5.91 10.56 14.58
CA VAL A 128 5.98 11.95 14.07
C VAL A 128 6.90 12.84 14.91
N ASN A 129 7.04 12.53 16.20
CA ASN A 129 7.90 13.27 17.13
C ASN A 129 9.39 12.86 17.06
N THR A 130 9.75 11.85 16.27
CA THR A 130 11.13 11.36 16.16
C THR A 130 11.97 12.33 15.35
N VAL A 131 13.21 12.58 15.81
CA VAL A 131 14.12 13.51 15.11
C VAL A 131 14.41 13.02 13.70
N ASN A 132 14.26 13.90 12.70
CA ASN A 132 14.51 13.60 11.28
C ASN A 132 13.71 12.39 10.74
N VAL A 133 12.48 12.20 11.22
CA VAL A 133 11.61 11.10 10.78
C VAL A 133 11.24 11.20 9.29
N GLU A 134 11.13 12.41 8.74
CA GLU A 134 10.89 12.63 7.31
C GLU A 134 11.99 11.97 6.47
N ASP A 135 13.25 12.33 6.71
CA ASP A 135 14.42 11.75 6.04
C ASP A 135 14.46 10.23 6.23
N ALA A 136 14.17 9.75 7.44
CA ALA A 136 14.15 8.32 7.75
C ALA A 136 13.12 7.56 6.90
N MET A 137 11.89 8.08 6.79
CA MET A 137 10.82 7.49 6.00
C MET A 137 11.15 7.51 4.51
N HIS A 138 11.70 8.62 4.00
CA HIS A 138 12.13 8.74 2.60
C HIS A 138 13.23 7.72 2.27
N MET A 139 14.26 7.62 3.13
CA MET A 139 15.34 6.64 2.95
C MET A 139 14.85 5.19 2.92
N VAL A 140 13.88 4.84 3.76
CA VAL A 140 13.29 3.49 3.77
C VAL A 140 12.58 3.22 2.44
N VAL A 141 11.73 4.15 1.99
CA VAL A 141 11.01 4.01 0.72
C VAL A 141 12.00 3.89 -0.45
N ASP A 142 13.02 4.75 -0.50
CA ASP A 142 14.02 4.71 -1.55
C ASP A 142 14.78 3.39 -1.56
N ALA A 143 15.22 2.89 -0.41
CA ALA A 143 15.94 1.61 -0.32
C ALA A 143 15.09 0.42 -0.75
N VAL A 144 13.83 0.37 -0.31
CA VAL A 144 12.93 -0.77 -0.55
C VAL A 144 12.44 -0.78 -2.00
N THR A 145 12.17 0.38 -2.59
CA THR A 145 11.72 0.49 -3.98
C THR A 145 12.86 0.34 -4.99
N SER A 146 14.10 0.65 -4.57
CA SER A 146 15.32 0.37 -5.33
C SER A 146 15.98 -0.97 -4.99
N CYS A 147 15.31 -1.83 -4.21
CA CYS A 147 15.81 -3.13 -3.78
C CYS A 147 16.33 -3.96 -4.97
N ARG A 148 17.56 -4.47 -4.82
CA ARG A 148 18.20 -5.34 -5.80
C ARG A 148 18.66 -6.59 -5.06
N PHE A 149 18.44 -7.75 -5.67
CA PHE A 149 18.95 -9.00 -5.14
C PHE A 149 19.23 -9.96 -6.28
N GLU A 150 20.19 -10.84 -6.06
CA GLU A 150 20.47 -11.94 -6.97
C GLU A 150 19.31 -12.96 -6.89
N VAL A 151 18.62 -13.18 -8.01
CA VAL A 151 17.54 -14.18 -8.10
C VAL A 151 18.16 -15.55 -8.25
N THR A 152 18.31 -16.26 -7.13
CA THR A 152 18.88 -17.61 -7.10
C THR A 152 17.82 -18.69 -7.36
N ASP A 153 16.59 -18.46 -6.93
CA ASP A 153 15.47 -19.39 -7.09
C ASP A 153 14.12 -18.64 -7.07
N PRO A 154 13.09 -19.12 -7.77
CA PRO A 154 11.79 -18.43 -7.84
C PRO A 154 11.08 -18.30 -6.48
N ALA A 155 11.25 -19.25 -5.56
CA ALA A 155 10.58 -19.23 -4.28
C ALA A 155 11.15 -18.13 -3.36
N SER A 156 12.47 -17.94 -3.35
CA SER A 156 13.10 -16.86 -2.59
C SER A 156 12.78 -15.47 -3.16
N GLU A 157 12.60 -15.36 -4.49
CA GLU A 157 12.07 -14.14 -5.12
C GLU A 157 10.69 -13.79 -4.57
N GLU A 158 9.76 -14.75 -4.50
CA GLU A 158 8.41 -14.51 -3.95
C GLU A 158 8.43 -14.07 -2.49
N VAL A 159 9.36 -14.62 -1.69
CA VAL A 159 9.55 -14.21 -0.30
C VAL A 159 10.03 -12.75 -0.24
N VAL A 160 11.00 -12.36 -1.06
CA VAL A 160 11.49 -10.98 -1.09
C VAL A 160 10.40 -10.01 -1.55
N LEU A 161 9.63 -10.35 -2.60
CA LEU A 161 8.51 -9.53 -3.07
C LEU A 161 7.44 -9.36 -1.99
N THR A 162 7.11 -10.43 -1.26
CA THR A 162 6.22 -10.38 -0.09
C THR A 162 6.75 -9.41 0.97
N LYS A 163 8.06 -9.43 1.23
CA LYS A 163 8.71 -8.54 2.22
C LYS A 163 8.75 -7.09 1.77
N ILE A 164 8.95 -6.81 0.48
CA ILE A 164 8.85 -5.47 -0.09
C ILE A 164 7.44 -4.90 0.17
N LEU A 165 6.40 -5.64 -0.20
CA LEU A 165 5.01 -5.25 0.03
C LEU A 165 4.72 -4.95 1.51
N GLN A 166 5.18 -5.82 2.42
CA GLN A 166 5.00 -5.63 3.86
C GLN A 166 5.66 -4.34 4.36
N VAL A 167 6.89 -4.06 3.96
CA VAL A 167 7.61 -2.84 4.39
C VAL A 167 6.94 -1.58 3.85
N LEU A 168 6.60 -1.55 2.56
CA LEU A 168 5.95 -0.40 1.95
C LEU A 168 4.58 -0.10 2.57
N LEU A 169 3.79 -1.15 2.87
CA LEU A 169 2.52 -0.98 3.58
C LEU A 169 2.74 -0.49 5.01
N ALA A 170 3.76 -1.00 5.72
CA ALA A 170 4.10 -0.52 7.06
C ALA A 170 4.47 0.97 7.06
N CYS A 171 5.16 1.46 6.03
CA CYS A 171 5.43 2.89 5.87
C CYS A 171 4.12 3.72 5.79
N MET A 172 3.15 3.26 5.00
CA MET A 172 1.86 3.95 4.85
C MET A 172 0.93 3.81 6.06
N LYS A 173 1.06 2.73 6.85
CA LYS A 173 0.26 2.52 8.08
C LYS A 173 0.86 3.18 9.32
N SER A 174 2.14 3.57 9.27
CA SER A 174 2.81 4.25 10.38
C SER A 174 2.20 5.63 10.62
N LYS A 175 2.24 6.09 11.88
CA LYS A 175 1.89 7.49 12.24
C LYS A 175 2.78 8.50 11.52
N ALA A 176 4.03 8.14 11.22
CA ALA A 176 4.96 8.97 10.47
C ALA A 176 4.65 9.06 8.96
N SER A 177 3.63 8.35 8.46
CA SER A 177 3.22 8.38 7.04
C SER A 177 2.87 9.78 6.54
N VAL A 178 2.37 10.66 7.41
CA VAL A 178 2.08 12.07 7.09
C VAL A 178 3.32 12.87 6.68
N MET A 179 4.52 12.38 6.98
CA MET A 179 5.80 12.99 6.60
C MET A 179 6.30 12.49 5.23
N LEU A 180 5.62 11.53 4.60
CA LEU A 180 5.96 11.08 3.26
C LEU A 180 5.54 12.13 2.23
N SER A 181 6.46 12.48 1.33
CA SER A 181 6.12 13.37 0.22
C SER A 181 5.22 12.66 -0.80
N ASN A 182 4.44 13.44 -1.54
CA ASN A 182 3.61 12.94 -2.65
C ASN A 182 4.40 12.05 -3.63
N GLN A 183 5.67 12.38 -3.88
CA GLN A 183 6.55 11.58 -4.74
C GLN A 183 6.87 10.20 -4.15
N HIS A 184 7.11 10.11 -2.83
CA HIS A 184 7.34 8.83 -2.17
C HIS A 184 6.06 7.99 -2.12
N VAL A 185 4.90 8.61 -1.87
CA VAL A 185 3.59 7.93 -1.92
C VAL A 185 3.32 7.37 -3.33
N CYS A 186 3.56 8.16 -4.39
CA CYS A 186 3.52 7.70 -5.78
C CYS A 186 4.42 6.47 -6.00
N THR A 187 5.67 6.56 -5.54
CA THR A 187 6.66 5.50 -5.73
C THR A 187 6.24 4.21 -5.01
N ILE A 188 5.67 4.31 -3.80
CA ILE A 188 5.10 3.18 -3.07
C ILE A 188 3.97 2.53 -3.89
N VAL A 189 2.98 3.31 -4.33
CA VAL A 189 1.83 2.80 -5.10
C VAL A 189 2.30 2.12 -6.39
N ASN A 190 3.18 2.76 -7.15
CA ASN A 190 3.72 2.21 -8.39
C ASN A 190 4.51 0.92 -8.15
N THR A 191 5.27 0.85 -7.07
CA THR A 191 6.02 -0.36 -6.72
C THR A 191 5.09 -1.50 -6.33
N CYS A 192 4.11 -1.25 -5.46
CA CYS A 192 3.09 -2.24 -5.09
C CYS A 192 2.32 -2.74 -6.32
N PHE A 193 1.90 -1.84 -7.20
CA PHE A 193 1.21 -2.20 -8.45
C PHE A 193 2.07 -3.09 -9.35
N ARG A 194 3.36 -2.75 -9.54
CA ARG A 194 4.30 -3.58 -10.29
C ARG A 194 4.44 -4.98 -9.69
N VAL A 195 4.51 -5.09 -8.37
CA VAL A 195 4.61 -6.39 -7.68
C VAL A 195 3.30 -7.20 -7.83
N VAL A 196 2.13 -6.56 -7.76
CA VAL A 196 0.83 -7.21 -8.02
C VAL A 196 0.79 -7.80 -9.43
N HIS A 197 1.19 -7.02 -10.44
CA HIS A 197 1.25 -7.49 -11.81
C HIS A 197 2.25 -8.65 -11.98
N GLN A 198 3.45 -8.53 -11.39
CA GLN A 198 4.46 -9.59 -11.40
C GLN A 198 3.94 -10.87 -10.72
N ALA A 199 3.20 -10.74 -9.62
CA ALA A 199 2.65 -11.86 -8.87
C ALA A 199 1.66 -12.71 -9.67
N GLY A 200 0.99 -12.16 -10.70
CA GLY A 200 0.02 -12.90 -11.53
C GLY A 200 0.59 -14.16 -12.20
N SER A 201 1.91 -14.25 -12.35
CA SER A 201 2.62 -15.43 -12.88
C SER A 201 3.36 -16.24 -11.80
N LYS A 202 3.18 -15.90 -10.52
CA LYS A 202 3.86 -16.49 -9.35
C LYS A 202 2.87 -17.30 -8.50
N GLY A 203 3.34 -17.86 -7.38
CA GLY A 203 2.53 -18.64 -6.46
C GLY A 203 1.29 -17.92 -5.91
N GLU A 204 0.23 -18.69 -5.68
CA GLU A 204 -1.08 -18.21 -5.21
C GLU A 204 -1.00 -17.39 -3.91
N LEU A 205 -0.06 -17.73 -3.02
CA LEU A 205 0.12 -17.00 -1.77
C LEU A 205 0.61 -15.57 -2.02
N LEU A 206 1.63 -15.38 -2.87
CA LEU A 206 2.13 -14.05 -3.21
C LEU A 206 1.02 -13.24 -3.90
N GLN A 207 0.27 -13.86 -4.81
CA GLN A 207 -0.86 -13.20 -5.46
C GLN A 207 -1.87 -12.66 -4.43
N ARG A 208 -2.32 -13.49 -3.49
CA ARG A 208 -3.25 -13.07 -2.42
C ARG A 208 -2.68 -11.94 -1.56
N ILE A 209 -1.41 -12.05 -1.15
CA ILE A 209 -0.76 -11.04 -0.31
C ILE A 209 -0.59 -9.72 -1.07
N ALA A 210 -0.16 -9.76 -2.34
CA ALA A 210 0.00 -8.56 -3.16
C ALA A 210 -1.32 -7.82 -3.34
N ARG A 211 -2.39 -8.55 -3.66
CA ARG A 211 -3.73 -7.99 -3.80
C ARG A 211 -4.26 -7.39 -2.51
N HIS A 212 -4.16 -8.14 -1.41
CA HIS A 212 -4.56 -7.63 -0.10
C HIS A 212 -3.75 -6.39 0.29
N THR A 213 -2.45 -6.38 0.02
CA THR A 213 -1.59 -5.23 0.29
C THR A 213 -2.01 -4.01 -0.51
N MET A 214 -2.32 -4.18 -1.80
CA MET A 214 -2.82 -3.09 -2.65
C MET A 214 -4.12 -2.51 -2.11
N HIS A 215 -5.01 -3.37 -1.63
CA HIS A 215 -6.27 -2.96 -1.02
C HIS A 215 -6.05 -2.15 0.25
N GLU A 216 -5.21 -2.63 1.16
CA GLU A 216 -4.84 -1.90 2.38
C GLU A 216 -4.13 -0.57 2.06
N LEU A 217 -3.30 -0.53 1.02
CA LEU A 217 -2.62 0.68 0.58
C LEU A 217 -3.61 1.76 0.13
N VAL A 218 -4.58 1.38 -0.70
CA VAL A 218 -5.66 2.28 -1.14
C VAL A 218 -6.44 2.77 0.07
N ARG A 219 -6.77 1.88 1.03
CA ARG A 219 -7.46 2.28 2.25
C ARG A 219 -6.67 3.33 3.04
N CYS A 220 -5.36 3.14 3.21
CA CYS A 220 -4.50 4.12 3.89
C CYS A 220 -4.48 5.47 3.18
N ILE A 221 -4.43 5.50 1.85
CA ILE A 221 -4.40 6.76 1.09
C ILE A 221 -5.73 7.51 1.23
N PHE A 222 -6.85 6.81 1.02
CA PHE A 222 -8.18 7.44 1.05
C PHE A 222 -8.64 7.79 2.46
N SER A 223 -8.11 7.16 3.51
CA SER A 223 -8.38 7.60 4.89
C SER A 223 -7.78 8.96 5.22
N HIS A 224 -6.71 9.38 4.51
CA HIS A 224 -6.09 10.70 4.66
C HIS A 224 -6.72 11.75 3.74
N LEU A 225 -7.57 11.36 2.78
CA LEU A 225 -8.23 12.29 1.85
C LEU A 225 -8.98 13.45 2.54
N PRO A 226 -9.69 13.26 3.67
CA PRO A 226 -10.35 14.37 4.36
C PRO A 226 -9.39 15.47 4.86
N ASP A 227 -8.13 15.10 5.15
CA ASP A 227 -7.11 16.00 5.69
C ASP A 227 -6.28 16.68 4.59
N VAL A 228 -6.44 16.25 3.34
CA VAL A 228 -5.85 16.92 2.18
C VAL A 228 -6.67 18.20 1.95
N ASP A 229 -6.22 19.29 2.55
CA ASP A 229 -6.86 20.60 2.47
C ASP A 229 -7.27 20.96 1.02
N ASN A 230 -8.41 21.66 0.89
CA ASN A 230 -8.93 22.21 -0.36
C ASN A 230 -8.00 23.28 -0.95
N THR A 231 -6.86 22.87 -1.52
CA THR A 231 -5.88 23.73 -2.19
C THR A 231 -6.52 24.60 -3.28
N GLU A 232 -7.65 24.17 -3.85
CA GLU A 232 -8.39 24.93 -4.87
C GLU A 232 -9.19 26.14 -4.31
N ARG A 233 -9.49 26.23 -3.01
CA ARG A 233 -10.16 27.43 -2.44
C ARG A 233 -9.22 28.61 -2.21
N SER A 234 -7.90 28.38 -2.21
CA SER A 234 -6.92 29.46 -2.04
C SER A 234 -6.65 30.24 -3.33
N LEU A 235 -6.80 29.58 -4.50
CA LEU A 235 -6.45 30.18 -5.81
C LEU A 235 -7.56 31.08 -6.41
N VAL A 236 -8.78 31.06 -5.88
CA VAL A 236 -9.90 31.87 -6.42
C VAL A 236 -9.87 33.34 -5.95
N LYS A 237 -8.90 33.73 -5.12
CA LYS A 237 -8.72 35.15 -4.70
C LYS A 237 -7.65 35.95 -5.47
N GLY A 238 -7.08 35.41 -6.54
CA GLY A 238 -6.09 36.13 -7.36
C GLY A 238 -6.35 36.01 -8.86
N GLY A 239 -7.22 36.86 -9.41
CA GLY A 239 -7.45 36.91 -10.86
C GLY A 239 -6.32 37.60 -11.63
N ASN A 240 -5.87 37.00 -12.75
CA ASN A 240 -6.11 37.51 -14.11
C ASN A 240 -5.31 36.74 -15.19
N SER A 241 -6.04 36.19 -16.17
CA SER A 241 -5.86 36.28 -17.64
C SER A 241 -4.44 36.25 -18.26
N MET A 242 -4.12 35.28 -19.14
CA MET A 242 -4.37 35.34 -20.61
C MET A 242 -3.62 34.25 -21.42
N LYS A 243 -4.38 33.59 -22.31
CA LYS A 243 -4.08 33.10 -23.69
C LYS A 243 -3.43 31.73 -23.98
N ASN A 244 -4.16 31.03 -24.87
CA ASN A 244 -3.96 29.76 -25.57
C ASN A 244 -2.86 29.79 -26.64
N GLU A 245 -2.37 28.61 -27.05
CA GLU A 245 -2.45 28.03 -28.42
C GLU A 245 -1.64 26.69 -28.49
N THR A 246 -2.27 25.52 -28.61
CA THR A 246 -2.66 24.71 -29.80
C THR A 246 -1.52 23.97 -30.56
N ALA A 247 -1.70 22.63 -30.66
CA ALA A 247 -1.36 21.70 -31.76
C ALA A 247 -0.09 20.81 -31.66
N GLY A 248 -0.29 19.50 -31.90
CA GLY A 248 0.72 18.58 -32.45
C GLY A 248 0.68 17.15 -31.90
N LEU A 249 0.32 16.19 -32.75
CA LEU A 249 0.05 14.77 -32.46
C LEU A 249 1.29 13.84 -32.43
N ASP A 250 1.06 12.68 -31.80
CA ASP A 250 1.50 11.31 -32.12
C ASP A 250 2.78 10.66 -31.52
N ALA A 251 2.46 9.59 -30.76
CA ALA A 251 2.87 8.18 -30.88
C ALA A 251 4.27 7.67 -30.41
N ASP A 252 4.14 6.75 -29.44
CA ASP A 252 4.86 5.49 -29.27
C ASP A 252 6.24 5.50 -28.57
N TYR A 253 6.32 4.90 -27.38
CA TYR A 253 7.59 4.45 -26.80
C TYR A 253 7.41 3.30 -25.80
N SER A 254 7.73 2.10 -26.27
CA SER A 254 8.11 0.95 -25.45
C SER A 254 9.63 0.96 -25.27
N PHE A 255 10.17 0.65 -24.07
CA PHE A 255 11.58 0.23 -23.99
C PHE A 255 11.96 -0.61 -22.76
N SER A 256 12.81 -1.60 -23.04
CA SER A 256 13.51 -2.49 -22.13
C SER A 256 14.72 -1.82 -21.46
N SER A 257 15.02 -2.17 -20.21
CA SER A 257 16.35 -2.25 -19.57
C SER A 257 17.45 -1.17 -19.80
N LYS A 258 17.71 -0.44 -18.70
CA LYS A 258 19.01 0.10 -18.17
C LYS A 258 19.62 1.40 -18.78
N PRO A 259 20.43 2.17 -17.99
CA PRO A 259 20.17 3.60 -17.70
C PRO A 259 21.31 4.56 -18.08
N GLU A 260 21.06 5.88 -18.05
CA GLU A 260 21.88 6.91 -17.34
C GLU A 260 21.41 8.38 -17.61
N ASN A 261 21.16 9.08 -16.49
CA ASN A 261 21.45 10.49 -16.16
C ASN A 261 20.79 11.71 -16.87
N GLY A 262 20.09 12.53 -16.07
CA GLY A 262 20.24 14.00 -16.07
C GLY A 262 19.01 14.92 -16.24
N GLY A 263 18.39 15.35 -15.13
CA GLY A 263 17.64 16.63 -14.90
C GLY A 263 16.21 16.74 -15.48
N GLY A 264 15.12 16.75 -14.69
CA GLY A 264 14.59 17.85 -13.85
C GLY A 264 13.80 18.85 -14.72
N THR A 265 12.47 19.00 -14.71
CA THR A 265 11.50 19.29 -13.62
C THR A 265 10.06 19.05 -14.15
N SER A 266 9.24 18.20 -13.52
CA SER A 266 8.13 18.52 -12.59
C SER A 266 6.83 19.11 -13.17
N GLU A 267 5.90 18.22 -13.56
CA GLU A 267 4.45 18.43 -13.50
C GLU A 267 3.83 17.30 -12.66
N TYR A 268 3.69 17.51 -11.36
CA TYR A 268 3.06 16.55 -10.44
C TYR A 268 1.93 17.25 -9.69
N ASP A 269 0.81 17.48 -10.37
CA ASP A 269 -0.39 17.92 -9.67
C ASP A 269 -1.65 17.44 -10.41
N GLY A 270 -2.06 16.19 -10.15
CA GLY A 270 -3.32 15.64 -10.64
C GLY A 270 -3.43 14.11 -10.77
N GLN A 271 -2.33 13.36 -10.81
CA GLN A 271 -2.36 11.92 -11.14
C GLN A 271 -2.49 10.97 -9.94
N LEU A 272 -2.36 11.45 -8.71
CA LEU A 272 -2.32 10.60 -7.52
C LEU A 272 -3.65 9.90 -7.19
N SER A 273 -4.76 10.64 -7.20
CA SER A 273 -6.08 10.05 -6.99
C SER A 273 -6.61 9.35 -8.25
N ALA A 274 -6.27 9.85 -9.44
CA ALA A 274 -6.66 9.22 -10.70
C ALA A 274 -5.92 7.90 -10.96
N GLY A 275 -4.69 7.72 -10.47
CA GLY A 275 -3.91 6.50 -10.71
C GLY A 275 -4.57 5.22 -10.19
N ALA A 276 -5.22 5.26 -9.01
CA ALA A 276 -5.91 4.09 -8.45
C ALA A 276 -7.18 3.74 -9.25
N PHE A 277 -7.96 4.76 -9.64
CA PHE A 277 -9.16 4.58 -10.45
C PHE A 277 -8.80 4.17 -11.88
N ASN A 278 -7.82 4.80 -12.51
CA ASN A 278 -7.37 4.50 -13.88
C ASN A 278 -6.68 3.14 -13.98
N ALA A 279 -5.88 2.74 -12.99
CA ALA A 279 -5.32 1.39 -12.92
C ALA A 279 -6.42 0.35 -12.77
N SER A 280 -7.45 0.64 -11.98
CA SER A 280 -8.61 -0.24 -11.83
C SER A 280 -9.45 -0.28 -13.12
N SER A 281 -9.73 0.87 -13.75
CA SER A 281 -10.42 0.97 -15.05
C SER A 281 -9.67 0.26 -16.18
N GLY A 282 -8.33 0.38 -16.23
CA GLY A 282 -7.50 -0.28 -17.25
C GLY A 282 -7.49 -1.80 -17.13
N LEU A 283 -7.46 -2.32 -15.90
CA LEU A 283 -7.61 -3.76 -15.64
C LEU A 283 -9.01 -4.25 -16.02
N ILE A 284 -10.03 -3.47 -15.70
CA ILE A 284 -11.43 -3.74 -16.03
C ILE A 284 -11.66 -3.77 -17.56
N SER A 285 -11.06 -2.83 -18.32
CA SER A 285 -11.19 -2.77 -19.79
C SER A 285 -10.49 -3.93 -20.49
N GLY A 286 -9.33 -4.38 -19.99
CA GLY A 286 -8.60 -5.53 -20.55
C GLY A 286 -9.36 -6.87 -20.40
N MET A 287 -10.20 -6.99 -19.38
CA MET A 287 -10.98 -8.20 -19.10
C MET A 287 -12.15 -8.42 -20.07
N MET A 288 -12.68 -7.35 -20.67
CA MET A 288 -13.76 -7.45 -21.65
C MET A 288 -13.29 -8.08 -22.97
N ASP A 289 -12.08 -7.75 -23.41
CA ASP A 289 -11.50 -8.27 -24.67
C ASP A 289 -11.25 -9.78 -24.58
N GLU A 290 -10.84 -10.30 -23.41
CA GLU A 290 -10.64 -11.75 -23.21
C GLU A 290 -11.95 -12.53 -23.10
N SER A 291 -13.00 -11.94 -22.51
CA SER A 291 -14.29 -12.59 -22.33
C SER A 291 -15.10 -12.75 -23.63
N ASN A 292 -14.89 -11.89 -24.63
CA ASN A 292 -15.50 -12.02 -25.96
C ASN A 292 -14.71 -12.96 -26.91
N ALA A 293 -13.46 -13.31 -26.59
CA ALA A 293 -12.58 -14.09 -27.46
C ALA A 293 -12.60 -15.61 -27.19
N ARG A 294 -13.18 -16.08 -26.07
CA ARG A 294 -13.26 -17.53 -25.75
C ARG A 294 -14.52 -18.16 -26.34
N THR A 295 -14.46 -18.50 -27.62
CA THR A 295 -15.38 -19.50 -28.20
C THR A 295 -14.85 -20.90 -27.91
N ASP A 296 -15.67 -21.70 -27.24
CA ASP A 296 -15.72 -23.17 -27.25
C ASP A 296 -14.41 -23.95 -26.99
N ASN A 297 -14.26 -24.47 -25.78
CA ASN A 297 -13.99 -25.91 -25.58
C ASN A 297 -14.15 -26.30 -24.11
N GLY A 298 -15.06 -27.23 -23.85
CA GLY A 298 -15.32 -27.79 -22.53
C GLY A 298 -14.09 -28.45 -21.92
N LYS A 299 -13.61 -27.88 -20.82
CA LYS A 299 -12.98 -28.59 -19.70
C LYS A 299 -13.04 -27.70 -18.47
N ASP A 300 -13.79 -28.16 -17.47
CA ASP A 300 -13.92 -27.55 -16.16
C ASP A 300 -12.55 -27.17 -15.58
N SER A 301 -12.21 -25.89 -15.67
CA SER A 301 -11.08 -25.26 -15.00
C SER A 301 -11.45 -23.84 -14.62
N VAL A 302 -12.49 -23.71 -13.78
CA VAL A 302 -12.85 -22.44 -13.14
C VAL A 302 -12.52 -22.56 -11.66
N PRO A 303 -11.36 -22.01 -11.22
CA PRO A 303 -11.44 -20.95 -10.22
C PRO A 303 -10.34 -19.86 -10.31
N TYR A 304 -9.46 -19.85 -11.31
CA TYR A 304 -8.39 -18.83 -11.39
C TYR A 304 -8.85 -17.49 -12.00
N ASP A 305 -9.82 -17.52 -12.91
CA ASP A 305 -10.35 -16.32 -13.61
C ASP A 305 -11.31 -15.47 -12.74
N PHE A 306 -11.87 -16.09 -11.69
CA PHE A 306 -12.89 -15.46 -10.84
C PHE A 306 -12.31 -14.39 -9.91
N HIS A 307 -11.13 -14.64 -9.34
CA HIS A 307 -10.52 -13.70 -8.41
C HIS A 307 -10.06 -12.45 -9.16
N LEU A 308 -9.41 -12.61 -10.32
CA LEU A 308 -9.00 -11.50 -11.18
C LEU A 308 -10.18 -10.57 -11.52
N MET A 309 -11.33 -11.11 -11.94
CA MET A 309 -12.51 -10.30 -12.29
C MET A 309 -13.10 -9.49 -11.13
N THR A 310 -12.85 -9.86 -9.87
CA THR A 310 -13.42 -9.19 -8.68
C THR A 310 -12.49 -8.13 -8.06
N GLU A 311 -11.22 -8.14 -8.44
CA GLU A 311 -10.14 -7.40 -7.77
C GLU A 311 -10.20 -5.87 -7.95
N PRO A 312 -10.37 -5.32 -9.17
CA PRO A 312 -10.45 -3.86 -9.36
C PRO A 312 -11.63 -3.25 -8.60
N TYR A 313 -12.74 -3.99 -8.51
CA TYR A 313 -13.95 -3.56 -7.79
C TYR A 313 -13.70 -3.43 -6.29
N GLY A 314 -12.91 -4.33 -5.70
CA GLY A 314 -12.54 -4.25 -4.29
C GLY A 314 -11.74 -3.00 -3.94
N LEU A 315 -10.81 -2.58 -4.81
CA LEU A 315 -10.04 -1.35 -4.62
C LEU A 315 -10.93 -0.10 -4.68
N ILE A 316 -11.79 -0.03 -5.70
CA ILE A 316 -12.71 1.10 -5.90
C ILE A 316 -13.70 1.20 -4.74
N ASN A 317 -14.28 0.07 -4.32
CA ASN A 317 -15.23 0.04 -3.21
C ASN A 317 -14.61 0.57 -1.91
N SER A 318 -13.37 0.17 -1.61
CA SER A 318 -12.63 0.67 -0.43
C SER A 318 -12.27 2.15 -0.53
N ALA A 319 -11.89 2.63 -1.72
CA ALA A 319 -11.61 4.05 -1.94
C ALA A 319 -12.86 4.91 -1.69
N ILE A 320 -14.04 4.47 -2.15
CA ILE A 320 -15.30 5.19 -1.97
C ILE A 320 -15.81 5.09 -0.53
N GLU A 321 -15.67 3.93 0.12
CA GLU A 321 -16.08 3.75 1.52
C GLU A 321 -15.33 4.72 2.45
N LEU A 322 -14.02 4.87 2.28
CA LEU A 322 -13.19 5.71 3.16
C LEU A 322 -13.12 7.16 2.71
N GLY A 323 -13.02 7.41 1.40
CA GLY A 323 -12.88 8.74 0.83
C GLY A 323 -14.20 9.42 0.49
N GLY A 324 -15.31 8.69 0.42
CA GLY A 324 -16.61 9.14 -0.09
C GLY A 324 -17.04 10.54 0.41
N PRO A 325 -17.08 10.79 1.72
CA PRO A 325 -17.45 12.09 2.28
C PRO A 325 -16.51 13.23 1.86
N ALA A 326 -15.24 12.93 1.60
CA ALA A 326 -14.23 13.90 1.19
C ALA A 326 -14.21 14.12 -0.33
N ILE A 327 -14.55 13.12 -1.16
CA ILE A 327 -14.52 13.20 -2.64
C ILE A 327 -15.25 14.43 -3.16
N ARG A 328 -16.40 14.80 -2.58
CA ARG A 328 -17.19 15.97 -3.00
C ARG A 328 -16.43 17.30 -2.90
N HIS A 329 -15.40 17.37 -2.06
CA HIS A 329 -14.57 18.56 -1.89
C HIS A 329 -13.45 18.64 -2.92
N HIS A 330 -13.17 17.55 -3.66
CA HIS A 330 -12.12 17.48 -4.67
C HIS A 330 -12.73 17.36 -6.08
N PRO A 331 -12.93 18.47 -6.82
CA PRO A 331 -13.64 18.47 -8.10
C PRO A 331 -13.04 17.53 -9.14
N ARG A 332 -11.70 17.44 -9.21
CA ARG A 332 -11.02 16.52 -10.15
C ARG A 332 -11.36 15.06 -9.88
N LEU A 333 -11.43 14.68 -8.60
CA LEU A 333 -11.77 13.32 -8.19
C LEU A 333 -13.26 13.04 -8.39
N LEU A 334 -14.11 14.03 -8.10
CA LEU A 334 -15.54 13.92 -8.35
C LEU A 334 -15.85 13.73 -9.84
N ASN A 335 -15.17 14.47 -10.74
CA ASN A 335 -15.33 14.30 -12.19
C ASN A 335 -14.93 12.90 -12.64
N LEU A 336 -13.86 12.33 -12.08
CA LEU A 336 -13.44 10.96 -12.39
C LEU A 336 -14.50 9.92 -11.96
N VAL A 337 -15.10 10.13 -10.78
CA VAL A 337 -16.19 9.29 -10.28
C VAL A 337 -17.44 9.43 -11.18
N GLN A 338 -17.77 10.65 -11.58
CA GLN A 338 -18.91 10.95 -12.45
C GLN A 338 -18.75 10.36 -13.85
N ASP A 339 -17.60 10.57 -14.48
CA ASP A 339 -17.45 10.29 -15.91
C ASP A 339 -16.94 8.87 -16.16
N GLU A 340 -15.79 8.52 -15.59
CA GLU A 340 -15.09 7.29 -15.92
C GLU A 340 -15.64 6.12 -15.11
N LEU A 341 -15.68 6.28 -13.78
CA LEU A 341 -16.17 5.20 -12.92
C LEU A 341 -17.64 4.88 -13.20
N PHE A 342 -18.51 5.89 -13.25
CA PHE A 342 -19.93 5.63 -13.45
C PHE A 342 -20.24 5.03 -14.82
N ARG A 343 -19.51 5.43 -15.88
CA ARG A 343 -19.61 4.81 -17.21
C ARG A 343 -19.24 3.33 -17.16
N ASN A 344 -18.14 2.99 -16.49
CA ASN A 344 -17.74 1.61 -16.31
C ASN A 344 -18.83 0.85 -15.53
N LEU A 345 -19.31 1.38 -14.41
CA LEU A 345 -20.38 0.74 -13.62
C LEU A 345 -21.67 0.52 -14.43
N MET A 346 -22.08 1.47 -15.28
CA MET A 346 -23.22 1.29 -16.19
C MET A 346 -22.98 0.13 -17.17
N GLN A 347 -21.76 0.01 -17.71
CA GLN A 347 -21.42 -1.08 -18.62
C GLN A 347 -21.45 -2.44 -17.92
N PHE A 348 -21.01 -2.51 -16.66
CA PHE A 348 -21.00 -3.74 -15.87
C PHE A 348 -22.33 -4.07 -15.20
N GLY A 349 -23.21 -3.09 -14.95
CA GLY A 349 -24.58 -3.31 -14.48
C GLY A 349 -25.41 -4.15 -15.47
N LEU A 350 -25.02 -4.15 -16.76
CA LEU A 350 -25.61 -5.00 -17.79
C LEU A 350 -25.06 -6.44 -17.81
N SER A 351 -24.13 -6.77 -16.92
CA SER A 351 -23.53 -8.10 -16.87
C SER A 351 -24.56 -9.16 -16.45
N MET A 352 -24.55 -10.30 -17.14
CA MET A 352 -25.35 -11.46 -16.79
C MET A 352 -24.79 -12.24 -15.59
N SER A 353 -23.58 -11.90 -15.12
CA SER A 353 -22.97 -12.55 -13.96
C SER A 353 -23.53 -11.93 -12.66
N PRO A 354 -24.24 -12.70 -11.82
CA PRO A 354 -24.81 -12.18 -10.57
C PRO A 354 -23.73 -11.68 -9.59
N LEU A 355 -22.50 -12.20 -9.71
CA LEU A 355 -21.38 -11.79 -8.87
C LEU A 355 -20.86 -10.42 -9.28
N ILE A 356 -20.73 -10.16 -10.59
CA ILE A 356 -20.38 -8.83 -11.12
C ILE A 356 -21.45 -7.82 -10.74
N LEU A 357 -22.72 -8.17 -10.95
CA LEU A 357 -23.84 -7.30 -10.58
C LEU A 357 -23.84 -7.00 -9.07
N SER A 358 -23.61 -8.01 -8.21
CA SER A 358 -23.51 -7.80 -6.76
C SER A 358 -22.39 -6.81 -6.38
N MET A 359 -21.23 -6.87 -7.06
CA MET A 359 -20.12 -5.95 -6.81
C MET A 359 -20.44 -4.54 -7.30
N VAL A 360 -20.97 -4.40 -8.51
CA VAL A 360 -21.40 -3.12 -9.08
C VAL A 360 -22.45 -2.48 -8.17
N CYS A 361 -23.47 -3.24 -7.76
CA CYS A 361 -24.49 -2.77 -6.82
C CYS A 361 -23.89 -2.34 -5.47
N SER A 362 -22.88 -3.05 -4.95
CA SER A 362 -22.17 -2.62 -3.73
C SER A 362 -21.48 -1.27 -3.90
N ILE A 363 -20.79 -1.06 -5.03
CA ILE A 363 -20.11 0.22 -5.32
C ILE A 363 -21.15 1.32 -5.51
N VAL A 364 -22.19 1.08 -6.29
CA VAL A 364 -23.29 2.05 -6.51
C VAL A 364 -23.99 2.39 -5.20
N LEU A 365 -24.17 1.43 -4.29
CA LEU A 365 -24.72 1.68 -2.97
C LEU A 365 -23.83 2.61 -2.14
N ASN A 366 -22.51 2.40 -2.15
CA ASN A 366 -21.56 3.28 -1.47
C ASN A 366 -21.53 4.69 -2.11
N LEU A 367 -21.59 4.77 -3.44
CA LEU A 367 -21.73 6.04 -4.17
C LEU A 367 -23.03 6.75 -3.82
N TYR A 368 -24.14 6.03 -3.70
CA TYR A 368 -25.42 6.58 -3.26
C TYR A 368 -25.34 7.12 -1.83
N GLN A 369 -24.69 6.39 -0.92
CA GLN A 369 -24.58 6.82 0.48
C GLN A 369 -23.78 8.12 0.63
N HIS A 370 -22.69 8.28 -0.13
CA HIS A 370 -21.77 9.41 0.05
C HIS A 370 -21.94 10.56 -0.95
N LEU A 371 -22.42 10.29 -2.18
CA LEU A 371 -22.41 11.23 -3.31
C LEU A 371 -23.77 11.33 -4.04
N ARG A 372 -24.89 10.98 -3.38
CA ARG A 372 -26.24 11.03 -4.00
C ARG A 372 -26.61 12.37 -4.65
N THR A 373 -26.13 13.48 -4.09
CA THR A 373 -26.48 14.83 -4.55
C THR A 373 -25.79 15.17 -5.86
N GLU A 374 -24.55 14.70 -6.00
CA GLU A 374 -23.65 14.92 -7.12
C GLU A 374 -23.89 13.92 -8.25
N LEU A 375 -24.39 12.71 -7.93
CA LEU A 375 -24.60 11.61 -8.87
C LEU A 375 -26.08 11.34 -9.20
N LYS A 376 -27.01 12.27 -8.88
CA LYS A 376 -28.45 12.02 -8.96
C LYS A 376 -28.91 11.46 -10.31
N LEU A 377 -28.53 12.10 -11.41
CA LEU A 377 -28.96 11.70 -12.76
C LEU A 377 -28.37 10.35 -13.18
N GLN A 378 -27.10 10.11 -12.83
CA GLN A 378 -26.40 8.86 -13.08
C GLN A 378 -27.05 7.70 -12.32
N LEU A 379 -27.36 7.90 -11.04
CA LEU A 379 -28.06 6.91 -10.20
C LEU A 379 -29.47 6.61 -10.72
N GLU A 380 -30.22 7.64 -11.13
CA GLU A 380 -31.55 7.45 -11.73
C GLU A 380 -31.50 6.62 -13.02
N ALA A 381 -30.51 6.90 -13.89
CA ALA A 381 -30.28 6.12 -15.10
C ALA A 381 -29.88 4.67 -14.80
N PHE A 382 -28.99 4.45 -13.82
CA PHE A 382 -28.55 3.12 -13.41
C PHE A 382 -29.71 2.27 -12.90
N PHE A 383 -30.49 2.77 -11.93
CA PHE A 383 -31.63 2.02 -11.40
C PHE A 383 -32.71 1.76 -12.45
N SER A 384 -32.95 2.72 -13.36
CA SER A 384 -33.91 2.52 -14.45
C SER A 384 -33.46 1.40 -15.39
N CYS A 385 -32.16 1.36 -15.72
CA CYS A 385 -31.58 0.37 -16.62
C CYS A 385 -31.53 -1.03 -15.98
N ASP A 386 -31.13 -1.12 -14.72
CA ASP A 386 -31.08 -2.38 -13.96
C ASP A 386 -32.48 -2.99 -13.79
N ILE A 387 -33.47 -2.17 -13.41
CA ILE A 387 -34.86 -2.65 -13.27
C ILE A 387 -35.37 -3.17 -14.61
N GLU A 388 -35.11 -2.47 -15.72
CA GLU A 388 -35.53 -2.91 -17.05
C GLU A 388 -34.84 -4.23 -17.45
N THR A 389 -33.55 -4.37 -17.15
CA THR A 389 -32.77 -5.58 -17.43
C THR A 389 -33.24 -6.77 -16.60
N CYS A 390 -33.44 -6.58 -15.29
CA CYS A 390 -34.01 -7.62 -14.41
C CYS A 390 -35.42 -8.01 -14.87
N THR A 391 -36.24 -7.04 -15.27
CA THR A 391 -37.58 -7.30 -15.80
C THR A 391 -37.49 -8.16 -17.07
N LYS A 392 -36.68 -7.76 -18.06
CA LYS A 392 -36.49 -8.55 -19.30
C LYS A 392 -35.99 -9.96 -19.03
N SER A 393 -35.06 -10.14 -18.09
CA SER A 393 -34.54 -11.48 -17.73
C SER A 393 -35.60 -12.36 -17.06
N ILE A 394 -36.47 -11.80 -16.21
CA ILE A 394 -37.58 -12.53 -15.57
C ILE A 394 -38.64 -12.93 -16.60
N TRP A 395 -38.99 -12.04 -17.53
CA TRP A 395 -39.99 -12.31 -18.57
C TRP A 395 -39.46 -13.15 -19.75
N GLY A 396 -38.14 -13.22 -19.94
CA GLY A 396 -37.48 -14.11 -20.91
C GLY A 396 -37.39 -15.57 -20.47
N PHE A 397 -37.64 -15.86 -19.19
CA PHE A 397 -37.58 -17.21 -18.60
C PHE A 397 -38.93 -17.93 -18.49
N ILE A 398 -40.04 -17.32 -18.97
CA ILE A 398 -41.31 -18.04 -19.12
C ILE A 398 -41.24 -18.77 -20.48
N PRO A 399 -41.09 -20.11 -20.52
CA PRO A 399 -41.32 -20.82 -21.76
C PRO A 399 -42.79 -20.59 -22.11
N ALA A 400 -43.08 -20.26 -23.37
CA ALA A 400 -44.45 -20.21 -23.87
C ALA A 400 -45.10 -21.59 -23.72
N ALA A 401 -45.67 -21.84 -22.54
CA ALA A 401 -46.37 -23.06 -22.22
C ALA A 401 -47.81 -22.93 -22.73
N GLY A 402 -48.06 -23.56 -23.87
CA GLY A 402 -49.31 -24.25 -24.16
C GLY A 402 -50.54 -23.38 -24.43
N GLY A 403 -50.88 -23.28 -25.71
CA GLY A 403 -52.18 -22.82 -26.21
C GLY A 403 -52.66 -23.62 -27.42
N CYS A 404 -52.89 -24.92 -27.21
CA CYS A 404 -53.83 -25.84 -27.86
C CYS A 404 -53.93 -25.90 -29.40
N ASN A 405 -53.44 -27.02 -29.92
CA ASN A 405 -54.01 -27.72 -31.08
C ASN A 405 -55.44 -28.18 -30.74
N GLY A 406 -56.39 -27.97 -31.65
CA GLY A 406 -57.77 -28.46 -31.54
C GLY A 406 -58.63 -27.98 -32.71
N GLY A 407 -58.54 -28.68 -33.85
CA GLY A 407 -59.34 -28.39 -35.03
C GLY A 407 -60.79 -28.87 -34.93
N SER A 408 -61.62 -28.43 -35.87
CA SER A 408 -62.68 -29.22 -36.49
C SER A 408 -63.10 -28.56 -37.80
N SER A 409 -63.36 -29.42 -38.78
CA SER A 409 -63.89 -29.16 -40.11
C SER A 409 -65.25 -28.46 -40.11
#